data_AF-A0A1G7FFB1-F1
#
_entry.id   AF-A0A1G7FFB1-F1
#
_cell.length_a   1.000
_cell.length_b   1.000
_cell.length_c   1.000
_cell.angle_alpha   90.00
_cell.angle_beta   90.00
_cell.angle_gamma   90.00
#
_symmetry.space_group_name_H-M   'P 1'
#
loop_
_entity.id
_entity.type
_entity.pdbx_description
1 polymer ?
#
loop_
_entity_poly.entity_id
_entity_poly.type
_entity_poly.pdbx_seq_one_letter_code
_entity_poly.pdbx_strand_id
1 'polypeptide(L)' 'MTTDKDYFYQRAEAELQLAQRATHPAAVRAHYIIANHYLDRVYSQSVMSSPMLPRSA' A
#
# COMPACT_ATOMS: atom_id res chain seq x y z
N MET A 1 -13.80 -3.64 14.90
CA MET A 1 -13.50 -4.49 13.72
C MET A 1 -12.63 -3.65 12.80
N THR A 2 -11.35 -4.01 12.66
CA THR A 2 -10.41 -3.32 11.77
C THR A 2 -10.72 -3.75 10.34
N THR A 3 -11.07 -2.82 9.47
CA THR A 3 -11.29 -3.13 8.04
C THR A 3 -9.97 -3.59 7.44
N ASP A 4 -10.01 -4.52 6.49
CA ASP A 4 -8.84 -5.05 5.77
C ASP A 4 -7.92 -3.92 5.22
N LYS A 5 -8.53 -2.81 4.79
CA LYS A 5 -7.82 -1.58 4.39
C LYS A 5 -7.01 -0.93 5.52
N ASP A 6 -7.57 -0.83 6.71
CA ASP A 6 -6.92 -0.18 7.86
C ASP A 6 -5.73 -1.02 8.34
N TYR A 7 -5.88 -2.36 8.33
CA TYR A 7 -4.77 -3.28 8.57
C TYR A 7 -3.62 -3.05 7.58
N PHE A 8 -3.90 -3.00 6.28
CA PHE A 8 -2.85 -2.78 5.29
C PHE A 8 -2.22 -1.39 5.38
N TYR A 9 -2.99 -0.35 5.72
CA TYR A 9 -2.43 0.98 5.99
C TYR A 9 -1.46 0.98 7.17
N GLN A 10 -1.86 0.39 8.30
CA GLN A 10 -0.98 0.28 9.48
C GLN A 10 0.30 -0.48 9.18
N ARG A 11 0.21 -1.57 8.40
CA ARG A 11 1.38 -2.34 7.98
C ARG A 11 2.29 -1.55 7.04
N ALA A 12 1.72 -0.83 6.07
CA ALA A 12 2.50 0.04 5.18
C ALA A 12 3.26 1.12 5.97
N GLU A 13 2.60 1.77 6.93
CA GLU A 13 3.22 2.80 7.77
C GLU A 13 4.37 2.23 8.63
N ALA A 14 4.17 1.06 9.23
CA ALA A 14 5.23 0.39 10.00
C ALA A 14 6.49 0.11 9.15
N GLU A 15 6.32 -0.38 7.92
CA GLU A 15 7.44 -0.60 7.01
C GLU A 15 8.14 0.71 6.62
N LEU A 16 7.39 1.79 6.40
CA LEU A 16 7.97 3.11 6.13
C LEU A 16 8.76 3.66 7.32
N GLN A 17 8.32 3.40 8.55
CA GLN A 17 9.09 3.74 9.76
C GLN A 17 10.37 2.92 9.87
N LEU A 18 10.33 1.63 9.50
CA LEU A 18 11.53 0.78 9.45
C LEU A 18 12.49 1.25 8.35
N ALA A 19 11.98 1.64 7.18
CA ALA A 19 12.78 2.21 6.11
C ALA A 19 13.55 3.45 6.56
N GLN A 20 12.92 4.33 7.33
CA GLN A 20 13.55 5.54 7.88
C GLN A 20 14.64 5.24 8.91
N ARG A 21 14.52 4.12 9.65
CA ARG A 21 15.50 3.68 10.66
C ARG A 21 16.61 2.81 10.08
N ALA A 22 16.42 2.26 8.88
CA ALA A 22 17.37 1.36 8.25
C ALA A 22 18.58 2.12 7.70
N THR A 23 19.78 1.69 8.11
CA THR A 23 21.04 2.29 7.65
C THR A 23 21.50 1.72 6.30
N HIS A 24 21.09 0.49 5.98
CA HIS A 24 21.51 -0.17 4.75
C HIS A 24 20.59 0.18 3.57
N PRO A 25 21.12 0.68 2.45
CA PRO A 25 20.30 1.10 1.31
C PRO A 25 19.52 -0.05 0.65
N ALA A 26 19.97 -1.29 0.79
CA ALA A 26 19.20 -2.46 0.36
C ALA A 26 17.99 -2.71 1.28
N ALA A 27 18.14 -2.56 2.59
CA ALA A 27 17.05 -2.72 3.55
C ALA A 27 16.02 -1.60 3.40
N VAL A 28 16.45 -0.35 3.24
CA VAL A 28 15.57 0.79 2.94
C VAL A 28 14.69 0.49 1.71
N ARG A 29 15.30 0.03 0.61
CA ARG A 29 14.55 -0.36 -0.60
C ARG A 29 13.59 -1.52 -0.35
N ALA A 30 14.01 -2.55 0.40
CA ALA A 30 13.13 -3.67 0.73
C ALA A 30 11.88 -3.22 1.49
N HIS A 31 12.03 -2.36 2.50
CA HIS A 31 10.89 -1.82 3.25
C HIS A 31 9.95 -1.00 2.37
N TYR A 32 10.47 -0.18 1.45
CA TYR A 32 9.63 0.55 0.49
C TYR A 32 8.85 -0.39 -0.44
N ILE A 33 9.47 -1.48 -0.92
CA ILE A 33 8.80 -2.48 -1.76
C ILE A 33 7.64 -3.13 -1.00
N ILE A 34 7.88 -3.53 0.27
CA ILE A 34 6.86 -4.16 1.11
C ILE A 34 5.71 -3.17 1.40
N ALA A 35 6.03 -1.92 1.75
CA ALA A 35 5.02 -0.87 1.96
C ALA A 35 4.15 -0.67 0.71
N ASN A 36 4.78 -0.65 -0.48
CA ASN A 36 4.06 -0.51 -1.74
C ASN A 36 3.11 -1.68 -1.99
N HIS A 37 3.50 -2.92 -1.68
CA HIS A 37 2.59 -4.08 -1.79
C HIS A 37 1.38 -3.99 -0.86
N TYR A 38 1.54 -3.45 0.35
CA TYR A 38 0.41 -3.23 1.24
C TYR A 38 -0.54 -2.16 0.71
N LEU A 39 0.00 -1.03 0.23
CA LEU A 39 -0.80 0.04 -0.37
C LEU A 39 -1.52 -0.43 -1.63
N ASP A 40 -0.87 -1.22 -2.48
CA ASP A 40 -1.48 -1.80 -3.67
C ASP A 40 -2.75 -2.59 -3.33
N ARG A 41 -2.75 -3.38 -2.25
CA ARG A 41 -3.97 -4.09 -1.82
C ARG A 41 -5.11 -3.17 -1.39
N VAL A 42 -4.78 -2.05 -0.74
CA VAL A 42 -5.77 -1.06 -0.32
C VAL A 42 -6.43 -0.40 -1.52
N TYR A 43 -5.63 0.03 -2.49
CA TYR A 43 -6.09 0.75 -3.66
C TYR A 43 -6.66 -0.18 -4.73
N SER A 44 -6.14 -1.41 -4.87
CA SER A 44 -6.65 -2.42 -5.79
C SER A 44 -8.06 -2.89 -5.42
N GLN A 45 -8.41 -2.88 -4.12
CA GLN A 45 -9.80 -3.07 -3.70
C GLN A 45 -10.67 -1.83 -3.90
N SER A 46 -10.06 -0.64 -4.00
CA SER A 46 -10.79 0.62 -4.21
C SER A 46 -11.13 0.86 -5.69
N VAL A 47 -10.24 0.48 -6.63
CA VAL A 47 -10.47 0.66 -8.07
C VAL A 47 -11.60 -0.22 -8.63
N MET A 48 -11.92 -1.34 -7.97
CA MET A 48 -13.08 -2.17 -8.34
C MET A 48 -14.43 -1.59 -7.89
N SER A 49 -14.45 -0.48 -7.13
CA SER A 49 -15.68 0.22 -6.74
C SER A 49 -16.00 1.45 -7.59
N SER A 50 -15.22 1.74 -8.64
CA SER A 50 -15.60 2.73 -9.64
C SER A 50 -16.24 2.02 -10.84
N PRO A 51 -17.56 2.15 -11.06
CA PRO A 51 -18.14 1.75 -12.33
C PRO A 51 -17.57 2.69 -13.40
N MET A 52 -16.68 2.14 -14.21
CA MET A 52 -16.21 2.76 -15.44
C MET A 52 -17.44 3.04 -16.32
N LEU A 53 -17.88 4.31 -16.38
CA LEU A 53 -18.90 4.72 -17.34
C LEU A 53 -18.42 4.36 -18.75
N PRO A 54 -19.27 3.73 -19.59
CA PRO A 54 -18.90 3.48 -20.98
C PRO A 54 -18.66 4.82 -21.66
N ARG A 55 -17.49 4.98 -22.30
CA ARG A 55 -17.27 6.11 -23.21
C ARG A 55 -18.17 5.90 -24.42
N SER A 56 -19.27 6.65 -24.47
CA SER A 56 -20.05 6.82 -25.69
C SER A 56 -19.20 7.57 -26.72
N ALA A 57 -18.95 6.94 -27.87
CA ALA A 57 -18.71 7.58 -29.17
C ALA A 57 -18.91 6.55 -30.27
#